data_AF-A0A084W705-F1
#
_entry.id   AF-A0A084W705-F1
#
_cell.length_a   1.000
_cell.length_b   1.000
_cell.length_c   1.000
_cell.angle_alpha   90.00
_cell.angle_beta   90.00
_cell.angle_gamma   90.00
#
_symmetry.space_group_name_H-M   'P 1'
#
loop_
_entity.id
_entity.type
_entity.pdbx_description
1 polymer ?
#
loop_
_entity_poly.entity_id
_entity_poly.type
_entity_poly.pdbx_seq_one_letter_code
_entity_poly.pdbx_strand_id
1 'polypeptide(L)'
;MATTATKLSASSQTLKRLLTELKGINMGSSSLAAKYIVDQYRRFETTEQVHCRAKEELQFTAETYLSYLESTRKLKELNESYRGKGERSIRDTADMVGFKLPHDPK
;
A
#
# COMPACT_ATOMS: atom_id res chain seq x y z
N MET A 1 0.50 30.97 -22.60
CA MET A 1 1.23 29.68 -22.64
C MET A 1 0.38 28.65 -21.90
N ALA A 2 -0.31 27.77 -22.63
CA ALA A 2 -1.18 26.76 -22.05
C ALA A 2 -0.38 25.47 -21.85
N THR A 3 -0.17 25.06 -20.60
CA THR A 3 0.39 23.75 -20.25
C THR A 3 -0.67 22.69 -20.54
N THR A 4 -0.49 21.92 -21.60
CA THR A 4 -1.31 20.75 -21.92
C THR A 4 -0.96 19.62 -20.94
N ALA A 5 -1.74 19.50 -19.87
CA ALA A 5 -1.71 18.32 -19.03
C ALA A 5 -2.25 17.12 -19.84
N THR A 6 -1.35 16.34 -20.44
CA THR A 6 -1.68 15.05 -21.07
C THR A 6 -2.37 14.16 -20.04
N LYS A 7 -3.68 13.98 -20.21
CA LYS A 7 -4.51 13.09 -19.40
C LYS A 7 -4.03 11.65 -19.63
N LEU A 8 -3.25 11.11 -18.69
CA LEU A 8 -2.77 9.73 -18.76
C LEU A 8 -3.97 8.76 -18.79
N SER A 9 -3.94 7.76 -19.67
CA SER A 9 -4.92 6.65 -19.70
C SER A 9 -5.08 6.04 -18.30
N ALA A 10 -6.29 5.63 -17.91
CA ALA A 10 -6.58 5.01 -16.61
C ALA A 10 -5.63 3.83 -16.31
N SER A 11 -5.31 3.02 -17.31
CA SER A 11 -4.34 1.91 -17.22
C SER A 11 -2.91 2.36 -16.89
N SER A 12 -2.50 3.54 -17.35
CA SER A 12 -1.18 4.09 -17.08
C SER A 12 -1.09 4.74 -15.70
N GLN A 13 -2.23 5.21 -15.15
CA GLN A 13 -2.30 5.74 -13.79
C GLN A 13 -2.25 4.62 -12.74
N THR A 14 -2.95 3.50 -12.98
CA THR A 14 -2.91 2.31 -12.11
C THR A 14 -1.50 1.73 -12.06
N LEU A 15 -0.83 1.58 -13.21
CA LEU A 15 0.56 1.11 -13.27
C LEU A 15 1.52 2.01 -12.47
N LYS A 16 1.43 3.33 -12.61
CA LYS A 16 2.28 4.27 -11.86
C LYS A 16 2.09 4.15 -10.35
N ARG A 17 0.84 4.07 -9.90
CA ARG A 17 0.51 3.90 -8.48
C ARG A 17 1.05 2.58 -7.94
N LEU A 18 0.85 1.49 -8.69
CA LEU A 18 1.31 0.16 -8.30
C LEU A 18 2.85 0.12 -8.16
N LEU A 19 3.58 0.72 -9.11
CA LEU A 19 5.04 0.85 -9.01
C LEU A 19 5.49 1.71 -7.83
N THR A 20 4.73 2.75 -7.49
CA THR A 20 5.04 3.63 -6.34
C THR A 20 4.85 2.89 -5.01
N GLU A 21 3.74 2.16 -4.87
CA GLU A 21 3.48 1.32 -3.69
C GLU A 21 4.52 0.20 -3.54
N LEU A 22 4.90 -0.47 -4.65
CA LEU A 22 5.96 -1.48 -4.63
C LEU A 22 7.32 -0.92 -4.21
N LYS A 23 7.63 0.33 -4.59
CA LYS A 23 8.85 1.02 -4.14
C LYS A 23 8.78 1.35 -2.65
N GLY A 24 7.61 1.73 -2.14
CA GLY A 24 7.39 2.07 -0.73
C GLY A 24 7.56 0.89 0.22
N ILE A 25 7.29 -0.33 -0.23
CA ILE A 25 7.36 -1.56 0.60
C ILE A 25 8.81 -2.09 0.73
N ASN A 26 9.78 -1.48 0.03
CA ASN A 26 11.22 -1.78 0.11
C ASN A 26 11.54 -3.28 0.07
N MET A 27 11.11 -3.94 -1.01
CA MET A 27 11.50 -5.32 -1.28
C MET A 27 12.71 -5.29 -2.22
N GLY A 28 13.85 -5.89 -1.87
CA GLY A 28 15.01 -6.00 -2.78
C GLY A 28 14.68 -6.69 -4.12
N SER A 29 13.54 -7.40 -4.20
CA SER A 29 12.98 -8.01 -5.42
C SER A 29 11.97 -7.13 -6.18
N SER A 30 11.68 -5.91 -5.69
CA SER A 30 10.78 -4.94 -6.34
C SER A 30 11.26 -4.57 -7.75
N SER A 31 12.57 -4.64 -8.01
CA SER A 31 13.14 -4.49 -9.35
C SER A 31 12.65 -5.55 -10.35
N LEU A 32 12.55 -6.83 -9.94
CA LEU A 32 12.10 -7.90 -10.83
C LEU A 32 10.58 -7.89 -11.01
N ALA A 33 9.83 -7.71 -9.92
CA ALA A 33 8.37 -7.61 -9.97
C ALA A 33 7.90 -6.40 -10.79
N ALA A 34 8.54 -5.22 -10.59
CA ALA A 34 8.26 -4.03 -11.38
C ALA A 34 8.53 -4.24 -12.88
N LYS A 35 9.67 -4.85 -13.23
CA LYS A 35 10.01 -5.18 -14.62
C LYS A 35 8.97 -6.11 -15.24
N TYR A 36 8.57 -7.16 -14.52
CA TYR A 36 7.55 -8.09 -14.97
C TYR A 36 6.21 -7.39 -15.24
N ILE A 37 5.75 -6.54 -14.32
CA ILE A 37 4.47 -5.82 -14.45
C ILE A 37 4.51 -4.88 -15.67
N VAL A 38 5.61 -4.15 -15.87
CA VAL A 38 5.79 -3.29 -17.05
C VAL A 38 5.78 -4.10 -18.34
N ASP A 39 6.44 -5.27 -18.36
CA ASP A 39 6.46 -6.15 -19.54
C ASP A 39 5.06 -6.70 -19.85
N GLN A 40 4.30 -7.12 -18.84
CA GLN A 40 2.90 -7.56 -19.02
C GLN A 40 2.03 -6.45 -19.59
N TYR A 41 2.11 -5.24 -19.03
CA TYR A 41 1.34 -4.10 -19.54
C TYR A 41 1.67 -3.76 -20.99
N ARG A 42 2.94 -3.87 -21.39
CA ARG A 42 3.36 -3.67 -22.80
C ARG A 42 2.82 -4.75 -23.73
N ARG A 43 2.86 -6.03 -23.32
CA ARG A 43 2.35 -7.15 -24.12
C ARG A 43 0.86 -7.00 -24.45
N PHE A 44 0.06 -6.53 -23.50
CA PHE A 44 -1.38 -6.35 -23.67
C PHE A 44 -1.78 -4.97 -24.23
N GLU A 45 -0.82 -4.07 -24.50
CA GLU A 45 -1.09 -2.74 -25.07
C GLU A 45 -1.30 -2.76 -26.60
N THR A 46 -0.54 -3.59 -27.33
CA THR A 46 -0.50 -3.63 -28.81
C THR A 46 -1.47 -4.61 -29.45
N THR A 47 -2.28 -5.31 -28.66
CA THR A 47 -3.15 -6.37 -29.22
C THR A 47 -4.48 -5.76 -29.70
N GLU A 48 -4.62 -5.55 -31.01
CA GLU A 48 -5.71 -4.76 -31.63
C GLU A 48 -7.03 -5.51 -31.89
N GLN A 49 -7.23 -6.73 -31.41
CA GLN A 49 -8.53 -7.40 -31.58
C GLN A 49 -9.56 -6.90 -30.55
N VAL A 50 -10.41 -5.96 -30.99
CA VAL A 50 -11.78 -5.61 -30.53
C VAL A 50 -12.12 -5.87 -29.04
N HIS A 51 -11.36 -5.32 -28.09
CA HIS A 51 -11.51 -5.55 -26.62
C HIS A 51 -10.95 -6.90 -26.15
N CYS A 52 -9.63 -7.02 -26.11
CA CYS A 52 -8.97 -8.15 -25.47
C CYS A 52 -9.39 -8.18 -23.99
N ARG A 53 -10.31 -9.09 -23.63
CA ARG A 53 -10.71 -9.38 -22.24
C ARG A 53 -9.50 -9.52 -21.31
N ALA A 54 -8.38 -10.04 -21.82
CA ALA A 54 -7.12 -10.13 -21.09
C ALA A 54 -6.56 -8.78 -20.61
N LYS A 55 -6.77 -7.68 -21.36
CA LYS A 55 -6.37 -6.33 -20.93
C LYS A 55 -7.25 -5.83 -19.78
N GLU A 56 -8.54 -6.09 -19.84
CA GLU A 56 -9.49 -5.75 -18.76
C GLU A 56 -9.20 -6.60 -17.52
N GLU A 57 -8.94 -7.90 -17.69
CA GLU A 57 -8.52 -8.82 -16.63
C GLU A 57 -7.19 -8.38 -16.01
N LEU A 58 -6.21 -7.97 -16.82
CA LEU A 58 -4.94 -7.44 -16.33
C LEU A 58 -5.18 -6.17 -15.50
N GLN A 59 -6.02 -5.25 -15.99
CA GLN A 59 -6.33 -4.01 -15.27
C GLN A 59 -7.05 -4.28 -13.95
N PHE A 60 -8.05 -5.17 -13.95
CA PHE A 60 -8.75 -5.59 -12.74
C PHE A 60 -7.82 -6.25 -11.73
N THR A 61 -6.93 -7.12 -12.21
CA THR A 61 -5.91 -7.78 -11.40
C THR A 61 -4.96 -6.75 -10.78
N ALA A 62 -4.50 -5.77 -11.57
CA ALA A 62 -3.64 -4.70 -11.09
C ALA A 62 -4.32 -3.80 -10.05
N GLU A 63 -5.60 -3.46 -10.24
CA GLU A 63 -6.40 -2.69 -9.28
C GLU A 63 -6.61 -3.46 -7.96
N THR A 64 -6.83 -4.78 -8.05
CA THR A 64 -6.93 -5.67 -6.90
C THR A 64 -5.64 -5.69 -6.09
N TYR A 65 -4.49 -5.87 -6.76
CA TYR A 65 -3.18 -5.84 -6.10
C TYR A 65 -2.87 -4.47 -5.51
N LEU A 66 -3.19 -3.38 -6.22
CA LEU A 66 -3.03 -2.03 -5.70
C LEU A 66 -3.82 -1.84 -4.41
N SER A 67 -5.08 -2.25 -4.38
CA SER A 67 -5.94 -2.18 -3.19
C SER A 67 -5.38 -3.02 -2.03
N TYR A 68 -4.78 -4.18 -2.33
CA TYR A 68 -4.12 -5.03 -1.35
C TYR A 68 -2.86 -4.36 -0.76
N LEU A 69 -2.00 -3.76 -1.58
CA LEU A 69 -0.80 -3.07 -1.11
C LEU A 69 -1.17 -1.84 -0.26
N GLU A 70 -2.15 -1.05 -0.72
CA GLU A 70 -2.66 0.10 0.03
C GLU A 70 -3.25 -0.32 1.39
N SER A 71 -4.06 -1.39 1.42
CA SER A 71 -4.64 -1.89 2.67
C SER A 71 -3.58 -2.44 3.61
N THR A 72 -2.53 -3.09 3.10
CA THR A 72 -1.38 -3.55 3.90
C THR A 72 -0.63 -2.37 4.54
N ARG A 73 -0.42 -1.27 3.80
CA ARG A 73 0.19 -0.04 4.33
C ARG A 73 -0.67 0.56 5.45
N LYS A 74 -1.97 0.71 5.21
CA LYS A 74 -2.93 1.22 6.21
C LYS A 74 -3.02 0.30 7.44
N LEU A 75 -2.99 -1.01 7.25
CA LEU A 75 -2.98 -1.97 8.35
C LEU A 75 -1.72 -1.79 9.20
N LYS A 76 -0.56 -1.54 8.60
CA LYS A 76 0.68 -1.27 9.33
C LYS A 76 0.57 0.01 10.17
N GLU A 77 0.05 1.08 9.60
CA GLU A 77 -0.20 2.36 10.30
C GLU A 77 -1.21 2.20 11.45
N LEU A 78 -2.29 1.46 11.21
CA LEU A 78 -3.28 1.14 12.22
C LEU A 78 -2.67 0.29 13.34
N ASN A 79 -1.83 -0.68 12.98
CA ASN A 79 -1.12 -1.51 13.95
C ASN A 79 -0.14 -0.63 14.75
N GLU A 80 0.60 0.29 14.15
CA GLU A 80 1.50 1.18 14.89
C GLU A 80 0.75 2.12 15.87
N SER A 81 -0.45 2.57 15.51
CA SER A 81 -1.26 3.48 16.34
C SER A 81 -2.09 2.77 17.41
N TYR A 82 -2.64 1.59 17.12
CA TYR A 82 -3.59 0.90 17.99
C TYR A 82 -3.10 -0.42 18.56
N ARG A 83 -1.95 -0.94 18.11
CA ARG A 83 -1.32 -2.07 18.80
C ARG A 83 -0.98 -1.60 20.19
N GLY A 84 -1.83 -2.00 21.13
CA GLY A 84 -1.61 -1.77 22.55
C GLY A 84 -0.18 -2.19 22.86
N LYS A 85 0.51 -1.37 23.65
CA LYS A 85 1.81 -1.71 24.25
C LYS A 85 1.63 -2.92 25.19
N GLY A 86 1.29 -4.08 24.66
CA GLY A 86 0.91 -5.28 25.42
C GLY A 86 -0.12 -4.99 26.52
N GLU A 87 -0.05 -5.82 27.57
CA GLU A 87 -0.59 -5.48 28.87
C GLU A 87 0.22 -4.32 29.45
N ARG A 88 -0.45 -3.21 29.78
CA ARG A 88 0.20 -2.07 30.46
C ARG A 88 0.72 -2.54 31.81
N SER A 89 1.88 -2.04 32.23
CA SER A 89 2.42 -2.35 33.54
C SER A 89 1.45 -1.92 34.65
N ILE A 90 1.50 -2.60 35.79
CA ILE A 90 0.74 -2.24 36.99
C ILE A 90 1.01 -0.76 37.36
N ARG A 91 2.25 -0.30 37.16
CA ARG A 91 2.66 1.09 37.40
C ARG A 91 1.96 2.07 36.45
N ASP A 92 2.03 1.82 35.14
CA ASP A 92 1.37 2.65 34.12
C ASP A 92 -0.13 2.72 34.31
N THR A 93 -0.73 1.62 34.77
CA THR A 93 -2.17 1.55 35.05
C THR A 93 -2.52 2.33 36.32
N ALA A 94 -1.72 2.20 37.39
CA ALA A 94 -1.90 2.94 38.62
C ALA A 94 -1.77 4.46 38.41
N ASP A 95 -0.75 4.90 37.66
CA ASP A 95 -0.53 6.30 37.32
C ASP A 95 -1.68 6.88 36.48
N MET A 96 -2.28 6.10 35.59
CA MET A 96 -3.42 6.51 34.76
C MET A 96 -4.69 6.79 35.56
N VAL A 97 -4.93 6.03 36.63
CA VAL A 97 -6.11 6.18 37.50
C VAL A 97 -5.82 7.03 38.74
N GLY A 98 -4.60 7.54 38.90
CA GLY A 98 -4.18 8.38 40.03
C GLY A 98 -3.87 7.62 41.32
N PHE A 99 -3.59 6.32 41.25
CA PHE A 99 -3.13 5.54 42.39
C PHE A 99 -1.60 5.53 42.47
N LYS A 100 -1.06 5.70 43.68
CA LYS A 100 0.37 5.46 43.95
C LYS A 100 0.60 3.99 44.30
N LEU A 101 1.74 3.43 43.91
CA LEU A 101 2.10 2.08 44.34
C LEU A 101 2.50 2.07 45.82
N PRO A 102 2.30 0.96 46.55
CA PRO A 102 2.65 0.84 47.98
C PRO A 102 4.15 1.06 48.30
N HIS A 103 5.01 1.06 47.29
CA HIS A 103 6.45 1.29 47.40
C HIS A 103 6.92 2.69 46.99
N ASP A 104 6.03 3.56 46.48
CA ASP A 104 6.42 4.94 46.18
C ASP A 104 6.40 5.81 47.46
N PRO A 105 7.36 6.72 47.65
CA PRO A 105 7.39 7.61 48.80
C PRO A 105 6.14 8.49 48.84
N LYS A 106 5.59 8.68 50.06
CA LYS A 106 4.34 9.43 50.31
C LYS A 106 4.41 10.85 49.76
#